data_AF-A0A8C8DJS0-F1
#
_entry.id   AF-A0A8C8DJS0-F1
#
_cell.length_a   1.000
_cell.length_b   1.000
_cell.length_c   1.000
_cell.angle_alpha   90.00
_cell.angle_beta   90.00
_cell.angle_gamma   90.00
#
_symmetry.space_group_name_H-M   'P 1'
#
loop_
_entity.id
_entity.type
_entity.pdbx_description
1 polymer ?
#
loop_
_entity_poly.entity_id
_entity_poly.type
_entity_poly.pdbx_seq_one_letter_code
_entity_poly.pdbx_strand_id
1 'polypeptide(L)'
;MGITCSFLSLFTLWGTVNCSSADEETDVPTEIPTWTSTLILKGRNISTLSTRAFTPNGTKLEIMTLLLPNNGIQAIEPYAFRGLTRLHVLDLSHNQLESISPRAFHGLPELRSLYLNSSFLPSATAQLQNALSTQTLRNLHRLELAGNDLKSIPLEKLDIYHLHDLVLVNNSLEKIERENISSLYRQKRIRVYLSLNPFRCNCDLEAFYYWLKNSSQCPDAARILCSEPESKRGIPVEKLRGEDVDCMNENLEAVSYVLLGIVSALIGVVFLMVLYLNRRGIKRWLNNIREACRDQMEVYHYRYEQDSDPRLASVAV
;
A
#
# COMPACT_ATOMS: atom_id res chain seq x y z
N MET A 1 -39.75 15.68 23.87
CA MET A 1 -38.68 15.66 24.90
C MET A 1 -37.44 16.16 24.20
N GLY A 2 -36.91 17.28 24.67
CA GLY A 2 -35.95 18.09 23.92
C GLY A 2 -34.51 17.68 24.19
N ILE A 3 -33.67 18.01 23.23
CA ILE A 3 -32.21 18.00 23.28
C ILE A 3 -31.71 18.49 24.65
N THR A 4 -31.06 17.63 25.45
CA THR A 4 -30.32 18.07 26.65
C THR A 4 -28.91 18.51 26.25
N CYS A 5 -28.80 19.65 25.57
CA CYS A 5 -27.49 20.32 25.47
C CYS A 5 -27.21 21.02 26.80
N SER A 6 -26.16 20.58 27.48
CA SER A 6 -25.67 21.26 28.68
C SER A 6 -24.88 22.50 28.27
N PHE A 7 -25.22 23.63 28.88
CA PHE A 7 -24.43 24.86 28.80
C PHE A 7 -23.44 24.82 29.97
N LEU A 8 -22.16 24.59 29.69
CA LEU A 8 -21.13 24.77 30.72
C LEU A 8 -20.96 26.28 30.95
N SER A 9 -21.68 26.84 31.92
CA SER A 9 -21.54 28.24 32.35
C SER A 9 -20.45 28.45 33.41
N LEU A 10 -19.70 27.42 33.79
CA LEU A 10 -18.69 27.51 34.85
C LEU A 10 -17.26 27.58 34.27
N PHE A 11 -16.75 28.82 34.27
CA PHE A 11 -15.36 29.26 34.42
C PHE A 11 -14.27 28.95 33.37
N THR A 12 -14.48 28.22 32.27
CA THR A 12 -13.37 28.03 31.29
C THR A 12 -13.66 28.14 29.80
N LEU A 13 -14.91 28.14 29.31
CA LEU A 13 -15.17 28.11 27.86
C LEU A 13 -16.45 28.88 27.46
N TRP A 14 -16.37 30.20 27.27
CA TRP A 14 -17.45 30.97 26.63
C TRP A 14 -17.74 30.43 25.22
N GLY A 15 -19.02 30.26 24.88
CA GLY A 15 -19.43 29.86 23.52
C GLY A 15 -19.42 28.36 23.22
N THR A 16 -19.25 27.49 24.22
CA THR A 16 -19.28 26.03 24.03
C THR A 16 -20.65 25.44 24.34
N VAL A 17 -21.18 24.63 23.42
CA VAL A 17 -22.41 23.87 23.58
C VAL A 17 -22.07 22.38 23.50
N ASN A 18 -22.35 21.65 24.59
CA ASN A 18 -22.11 20.22 24.66
C ASN A 18 -23.43 19.47 24.72
N CYS A 19 -23.68 18.67 23.69
CA CYS A 19 -24.86 17.85 23.57
C CYS A 19 -24.45 16.38 23.62
N SER A 20 -24.66 15.78 24.78
CA SER A 20 -24.58 14.35 25.00
C SER A 20 -25.97 13.82 25.24
N SER A 21 -26.34 12.72 24.60
CA SER A 21 -27.65 12.11 24.79
C SER A 21 -27.49 10.76 25.51
N ALA A 22 -28.42 10.44 26.41
CA ALA A 22 -28.62 9.08 26.92
C ALA A 22 -29.64 8.29 26.08
N ASP A 23 -30.37 8.97 25.18
CA ASP A 23 -31.53 8.42 24.45
C ASP A 23 -31.37 8.63 22.93
N GLU A 24 -31.72 7.56 22.19
CA GLU A 24 -31.88 7.29 20.73
C GLU A 24 -32.08 8.44 19.71
N GLU A 25 -31.47 9.62 19.86
CA GLU A 25 -31.57 10.70 18.87
C GLU A 25 -30.64 10.44 17.68
N THR A 26 -31.23 10.33 16.49
CA THR A 26 -30.55 9.94 15.24
C THR A 26 -30.12 11.11 14.35
N ASP A 27 -30.45 12.35 14.74
CA ASP A 27 -30.24 13.54 13.91
C ASP A 27 -29.47 14.66 14.65
N VAL A 28 -28.96 15.62 13.87
CA VAL A 28 -28.31 16.84 14.36
C VAL A 28 -29.36 17.76 15.02
N PRO A 29 -29.09 18.36 16.20
CA PRO A 29 -29.98 19.32 16.85
C PRO A 29 -30.44 20.45 15.92
N THR A 30 -31.74 20.70 15.85
CA THR A 30 -32.30 21.81 15.06
C THR A 30 -32.12 23.18 15.73
N GLU A 31 -32.09 23.21 17.06
CA GLU A 31 -31.98 24.43 17.87
C GLU A 31 -30.57 24.60 18.45
N ILE A 32 -29.65 25.10 17.62
CA ILE A 32 -28.28 25.46 18.05
C ILE A 32 -28.23 26.97 18.29
N PRO A 33 -27.81 27.45 19.48
CA PRO A 33 -27.68 28.88 19.75
C PRO A 33 -26.73 29.57 18.76
N THR A 34 -27.08 30.75 18.27
CA THR A 34 -26.31 31.46 17.24
C THR A 34 -24.92 31.92 17.70
N TRP A 35 -24.74 32.10 19.02
CA TRP A 35 -23.46 32.45 19.64
C TRP A 35 -22.51 31.26 19.84
N THR A 36 -22.92 30.05 19.45
CA THR A 36 -22.10 28.84 19.59
C THR A 36 -20.84 28.96 18.75
N SER A 37 -19.68 28.95 19.42
CA SER A 37 -18.35 28.90 18.80
C SER A 37 -17.83 27.46 18.74
N THR A 38 -18.09 26.67 19.78
CA THR A 38 -17.71 25.25 19.84
C THR A 38 -18.95 24.39 20.04
N LEU A 39 -19.20 23.46 19.12
CA LEU A 39 -20.30 22.50 19.22
C LEU A 39 -19.71 21.09 19.37
N ILE A 40 -20.10 20.41 20.46
CA ILE A 40 -19.68 19.04 20.75
C ILE A 40 -20.93 18.18 20.75
N LEU A 41 -21.01 17.24 19.80
CA LEU A 41 -22.03 16.19 19.78
C LEU A 41 -21.32 14.84 19.98
N LYS A 42 -21.68 14.10 21.04
CA LYS A 42 -21.07 12.80 21.34
C LYS A 42 -22.12 11.76 21.72
N GLY A 43 -21.95 10.54 21.23
CA GLY A 43 -22.76 9.39 21.63
C GLY A 43 -24.20 9.45 21.11
N ARG A 44 -24.43 10.18 20.02
CA ARG A 44 -25.70 10.19 19.29
C ARG A 44 -25.60 9.19 18.16
N ASN A 45 -26.66 8.45 17.82
CA ASN A 45 -26.64 7.52 16.70
C ASN A 45 -26.92 8.25 15.38
N ILE A 46 -26.11 9.27 15.08
CA ILE A 46 -26.28 10.12 13.89
C ILE A 46 -25.80 9.31 12.69
N SER A 47 -26.71 8.56 12.06
CA SER A 47 -26.36 7.67 10.95
C SER A 47 -25.92 8.45 9.71
N THR A 48 -26.54 9.60 9.44
CA THR A 48 -26.31 10.38 8.21
C THR A 48 -26.20 11.87 8.50
N LEU A 49 -25.14 12.50 8.01
CA LEU A 49 -25.05 13.97 7.94
C LEU A 49 -25.66 14.44 6.62
N SER A 50 -26.91 14.89 6.69
CA SER A 50 -27.68 15.36 5.55
C SER A 50 -27.20 16.70 5.00
N THR A 51 -27.61 17.01 3.78
CA THR A 51 -27.31 18.27 3.09
C THR A 51 -27.72 19.46 3.97
N ARG A 52 -26.78 20.37 4.28
CA ARG A 52 -27.00 21.53 5.17
C ARG A 52 -27.48 21.16 6.58
N ALA A 53 -27.04 20.03 7.14
CA ALA A 53 -27.41 19.56 8.48
C ALA A 53 -27.27 20.62 9.60
N PHE A 54 -26.30 21.54 9.48
CA PHE A 54 -26.04 22.58 10.48
C PHE A 54 -26.68 23.94 10.14
N THR A 55 -27.48 24.02 9.08
CA THR A 55 -28.26 25.23 8.74
C THR A 55 -29.68 24.87 8.30
N PRO A 56 -30.47 24.13 9.11
CA PRO A 56 -31.77 23.61 8.70
C PRO A 56 -32.76 24.71 8.30
N ASN A 57 -32.71 25.86 8.99
CA ASN A 57 -33.58 27.02 8.73
C ASN A 57 -32.85 28.20 8.05
N GLY A 58 -31.67 27.97 7.49
CA GLY A 58 -30.83 29.03 6.91
C GLY A 58 -30.18 29.97 7.95
N THR A 59 -30.23 29.60 9.22
CA THR A 59 -29.52 30.31 10.30
C THR A 59 -28.02 30.25 10.06
N LYS A 60 -27.36 31.40 10.13
CA LYS A 60 -25.90 31.47 10.03
C LYS A 60 -25.31 31.18 11.41
N LEU A 61 -24.62 30.06 11.54
CA LEU A 61 -23.86 29.71 12.73
C LEU A 61 -22.41 30.16 12.58
N GLU A 62 -21.84 30.71 13.66
CA GLU A 62 -20.43 31.14 13.71
C GLU A 62 -19.53 30.11 14.40
N ILE A 63 -19.84 28.83 14.23
CA ILE A 63 -19.07 27.73 14.81
C ILE A 63 -17.65 27.71 14.21
N MET A 64 -16.67 27.70 15.10
CA MET A 64 -15.24 27.57 14.79
C MET A 64 -14.74 26.14 15.00
N THR A 65 -15.35 25.40 15.93
CA THR A 65 -14.96 24.02 16.26
C THR A 65 -16.20 23.13 16.34
N LEU A 66 -16.22 22.10 15.50
CA LEU A 66 -17.29 21.10 15.46
C LEU A 66 -16.70 19.72 15.76
N LEU A 67 -17.11 19.13 16.88
CA LEU A 67 -16.68 17.82 17.32
C LEU A 67 -17.85 16.84 17.22
N LEU A 68 -17.70 15.84 16.35
CA LEU A 68 -18.65 14.76 16.11
C LEU A 68 -18.05 13.35 16.34
N PRO A 69 -17.14 13.13 17.32
CA PRO A 69 -16.50 11.83 17.46
C PRO A 69 -17.47 10.80 18.05
N ASN A 70 -17.34 9.54 17.61
CA ASN A 70 -18.14 8.42 18.14
C ASN A 70 -19.65 8.64 18.03
N ASN A 71 -20.16 9.04 16.86
CA ASN A 71 -21.60 9.18 16.62
C ASN A 71 -22.17 8.17 15.63
N GLY A 72 -21.39 7.15 15.23
CA GLY A 72 -21.87 6.12 14.30
C GLY A 72 -22.24 6.64 12.91
N ILE A 73 -21.63 7.75 12.47
CA ILE A 73 -21.93 8.34 11.16
C ILE A 73 -21.48 7.38 10.05
N GLN A 74 -22.42 6.97 9.22
CA GLN A 74 -22.25 6.06 8.08
C GLN A 74 -22.21 6.80 6.74
N ALA A 75 -22.96 7.91 6.61
CA ALA A 75 -23.03 8.65 5.35
C ALA A 75 -22.86 10.16 5.55
N ILE A 76 -22.09 10.80 4.65
CA ILE A 76 -22.02 12.27 4.55
C ILE A 76 -22.48 12.72 3.17
N GLU A 77 -23.61 13.41 3.14
CA GLU A 77 -24.22 13.94 1.93
C GLU A 77 -23.46 15.14 1.33
N PRO A 78 -23.72 15.50 0.06
CA PRO A 78 -23.18 16.72 -0.53
C PRO A 78 -23.51 17.96 0.31
N TYR A 79 -22.54 18.85 0.52
CA TYR A 79 -22.75 20.12 1.22
C TYR A 79 -23.28 19.98 2.66
N ALA A 80 -23.01 18.86 3.34
CA ALA A 80 -23.49 18.61 4.70
C ALA A 80 -23.11 19.73 5.70
N PHE A 81 -21.89 20.27 5.58
CA PHE A 81 -21.36 21.33 6.44
C PHE A 81 -21.53 22.74 5.88
N ARG A 82 -22.28 22.90 4.78
CA ARG A 82 -22.46 24.20 4.14
C ARG A 82 -23.14 25.18 5.10
N GLY A 83 -22.57 26.38 5.21
CA GLY A 83 -23.04 27.41 6.14
C GLY A 83 -22.09 27.64 7.32
N LEU A 84 -21.24 26.66 7.64
CA LEU A 84 -20.19 26.76 8.66
C LEU A 84 -18.95 27.49 8.12
N THR A 85 -19.14 28.72 7.66
CA THR A 85 -18.11 29.51 6.95
C THR A 85 -16.90 29.89 7.79
N ARG A 86 -17.01 29.85 9.13
CA ARG A 86 -15.93 30.18 10.08
C ARG A 86 -15.29 28.94 10.70
N LEU A 87 -15.65 27.73 10.25
CA LEU A 87 -15.17 26.49 10.85
C LEU A 87 -13.67 26.33 10.61
N HIS A 88 -12.91 26.14 11.68
CA HIS A 88 -11.47 25.88 11.63
C HIS A 88 -11.13 24.43 11.95
N VAL A 89 -11.91 23.80 12.82
CA VAL A 89 -11.67 22.43 13.29
C VAL A 89 -12.92 21.59 13.09
N LEU A 90 -12.78 20.47 12.38
CA LEU A 90 -13.81 19.46 12.21
C LEU A 90 -13.25 18.10 12.64
N ASP A 91 -13.86 17.50 13.65
CA ASP A 91 -13.54 16.15 14.12
C ASP A 91 -14.68 15.18 13.84
N LEU A 92 -14.41 14.20 12.99
CA LEU A 92 -15.28 13.10 12.60
C LEU A 92 -14.67 11.74 12.98
N SER A 93 -13.70 11.72 13.90
CA SER A 93 -12.98 10.50 14.30
C SER A 93 -13.90 9.46 14.92
N HIS A 94 -13.55 8.19 14.79
CA HIS A 94 -14.29 7.05 15.36
C HIS A 94 -15.76 7.01 14.91
N ASN A 95 -15.99 7.24 13.62
CA ASN A 95 -17.26 6.99 12.96
C ASN A 95 -17.14 5.75 12.04
N GLN A 96 -18.18 5.40 11.31
CA GLN A 96 -18.25 4.16 10.52
C GLN A 96 -18.68 4.46 9.08
N LEU A 97 -17.98 5.39 8.44
CA LEU A 97 -18.33 5.91 7.12
C LEU A 97 -18.30 4.79 6.07
N GLU A 98 -19.47 4.50 5.52
CA GLU A 98 -19.72 3.66 4.35
C GLU A 98 -19.74 4.48 3.06
N SER A 99 -20.16 5.75 3.16
CA SER A 99 -20.34 6.63 2.00
C SER A 99 -19.96 8.07 2.32
N ILE A 100 -19.14 8.68 1.46
CA ILE A 100 -18.79 10.09 1.52
C ILE A 100 -18.93 10.74 0.15
N SER A 101 -19.73 11.80 0.08
CA SER A 101 -19.87 12.57 -1.14
C SER A 101 -18.56 13.28 -1.53
N PRO A 102 -18.20 13.36 -2.83
CA PRO A 102 -17.12 14.23 -3.31
C PRO A 102 -17.29 15.71 -2.94
N ARG A 103 -18.51 16.13 -2.59
CA ARG A 103 -18.85 17.50 -2.16
C ARG A 103 -19.19 17.58 -0.66
N ALA A 104 -18.86 16.57 0.13
CA ALA A 104 -19.14 16.52 1.56
C ALA A 104 -18.59 17.76 2.29
N PHE A 105 -17.32 18.08 2.07
CA PHE A 105 -16.62 19.20 2.72
C PHE A 105 -16.75 20.54 1.98
N HIS A 106 -17.66 20.65 1.01
CA HIS A 106 -17.82 21.88 0.24
C HIS A 106 -18.47 22.99 1.09
N GLY A 107 -17.91 24.20 1.02
CA GLY A 107 -18.41 25.36 1.78
C GLY A 107 -17.69 25.59 3.12
N LEU A 108 -16.50 25.02 3.30
CA LEU A 108 -15.63 25.17 4.46
C LEU A 108 -14.34 25.95 4.12
N PRO A 109 -14.43 27.24 3.75
CA PRO A 109 -13.28 28.01 3.24
C PRO A 109 -12.18 28.21 4.28
N GLU A 110 -12.51 28.20 5.57
CA GLU A 110 -11.60 28.50 6.68
C GLU A 110 -11.12 27.25 7.43
N LEU A 111 -11.40 26.03 6.91
CA LEU A 111 -11.06 24.80 7.61
C LEU A 111 -9.55 24.57 7.61
N ARG A 112 -8.99 24.39 8.80
CA ARG A 112 -7.55 24.21 9.03
C ARG A 112 -7.20 22.82 9.52
N SER A 113 -8.08 22.17 10.26
CA SER A 113 -7.83 20.83 10.81
C SER A 113 -9.03 19.92 10.60
N LEU A 114 -8.77 18.79 9.95
CA LEU A 114 -9.75 17.74 9.69
C LEU A 114 -9.25 16.43 10.31
N TYR A 115 -10.03 15.90 11.25
CA TYR A 115 -9.76 14.63 11.91
C TYR A 115 -10.75 13.59 11.43
N LEU A 116 -10.23 12.51 10.87
CA LEU A 116 -10.98 11.39 10.31
C LEU A 116 -10.34 10.06 10.79
N ASN A 117 -9.80 10.05 12.00
CA ASN A 117 -9.11 8.88 12.55
C ASN A 117 -10.11 7.76 12.81
N SER A 118 -9.85 6.54 12.29
CA SER A 118 -10.73 5.38 12.41
C SER A 118 -12.18 5.71 12.08
N SER A 119 -12.39 6.40 10.97
CA SER A 119 -13.71 6.88 10.54
C SER A 119 -14.27 6.12 9.35
N PHE A 120 -13.48 5.35 8.62
CA PHE A 120 -13.89 4.72 7.37
C PHE A 120 -13.94 3.20 7.45
N LEU A 121 -14.94 2.62 6.81
CA LEU A 121 -14.93 1.21 6.46
C LEU A 121 -14.04 0.98 5.23
N PRO A 122 -13.40 -0.20 5.09
CA PRO A 122 -12.47 -0.47 4.01
C PRO A 122 -13.01 -0.20 2.59
N SER A 123 -14.31 -0.49 2.36
CA SER A 123 -15.01 -0.25 1.09
C SER A 123 -15.16 1.23 0.74
N ALA A 124 -15.19 2.12 1.73
CA ALA A 124 -15.43 3.55 1.55
C ALA A 124 -14.14 4.36 1.33
N THR A 125 -12.98 3.79 1.65
CA THR A 125 -11.67 4.47 1.56
C THR A 125 -11.36 5.05 0.17
N ALA A 126 -11.83 4.39 -0.90
CA ALA A 126 -11.65 4.88 -2.27
C ALA A 126 -12.38 6.21 -2.55
N GLN A 127 -13.46 6.50 -1.82
CA GLN A 127 -14.24 7.72 -1.99
C GLN A 127 -13.56 8.94 -1.35
N LEU A 128 -12.70 8.72 -0.35
CA LEU A 128 -11.99 9.76 0.39
C LEU A 128 -11.22 10.72 -0.53
N GLN A 129 -10.51 10.18 -1.52
CA GLN A 129 -9.69 10.97 -2.45
C GLN A 129 -10.52 12.02 -3.20
N ASN A 130 -11.78 11.71 -3.51
CA ASN A 130 -12.68 12.63 -4.21
C ASN A 130 -13.25 13.69 -3.26
N ALA A 131 -13.46 13.36 -1.99
CA ALA A 131 -13.98 14.27 -0.98
C ALA A 131 -12.94 15.32 -0.54
N LEU A 132 -11.66 14.94 -0.52
CA LEU A 132 -10.52 15.80 -0.11
C LEU A 132 -10.00 16.75 -1.21
N SER A 133 -10.76 16.95 -2.28
CA SER A 133 -10.33 17.73 -3.46
C SER A 133 -9.89 19.17 -3.15
N THR A 134 -8.90 19.68 -3.87
CA THR A 134 -8.36 21.06 -3.79
C THR A 134 -9.41 22.16 -3.94
N GLN A 135 -10.56 21.85 -4.52
CA GLN A 135 -11.66 22.80 -4.67
C GLN A 135 -12.37 23.09 -3.35
N THR A 136 -12.27 22.22 -2.34
CA THR A 136 -13.03 22.31 -1.09
C THR A 136 -12.18 22.70 0.12
N LEU A 137 -10.92 22.25 0.20
CA LEU A 137 -10.09 22.33 1.41
C LEU A 137 -8.78 23.15 1.22
N ARG A 138 -8.88 24.38 0.71
CA ARG A 138 -7.72 25.21 0.32
C ARG A 138 -6.82 25.66 1.48
N ASN A 139 -7.37 25.78 2.69
CA ASN A 139 -6.65 26.29 3.87
C ASN A 139 -6.33 25.17 4.88
N LEU A 140 -6.40 23.91 4.45
CA LEU A 140 -6.18 22.78 5.33
C LEU A 140 -4.70 22.68 5.72
N HIS A 141 -4.43 22.77 7.02
CA HIS A 141 -3.09 22.68 7.59
C HIS A 141 -2.82 21.32 8.24
N ARG A 142 -3.85 20.63 8.71
CA ARG A 142 -3.72 19.33 9.37
C ARG A 142 -4.80 18.38 8.89
N LEU A 143 -4.38 17.19 8.48
CA LEU A 143 -5.24 16.09 8.08
C LEU A 143 -4.83 14.83 8.85
N GLU A 144 -5.75 14.29 9.65
CA GLU A 144 -5.52 13.05 10.38
C GLU A 144 -6.42 11.93 9.85
N LEU A 145 -5.77 10.86 9.41
CA LEU A 145 -6.36 9.71 8.73
C LEU A 145 -5.85 8.38 9.35
N ALA A 146 -5.44 8.40 10.61
CA ALA A 146 -4.92 7.21 11.26
C ALA A 146 -5.99 6.12 11.39
N GLY A 147 -5.63 4.85 11.25
CA GLY A 147 -6.57 3.74 11.53
C GLY A 147 -7.69 3.55 10.50
N ASN A 148 -7.49 3.85 9.22
CA ASN A 148 -8.52 3.77 8.16
C ASN A 148 -8.23 2.73 7.07
N ASP A 149 -7.30 1.79 7.29
CA ASP A 149 -6.91 0.77 6.32
C ASP A 149 -6.54 1.31 4.92
N LEU A 150 -5.98 2.52 4.86
CA LEU A 150 -5.60 3.15 3.60
C LEU A 150 -4.44 2.38 2.94
N LYS A 151 -4.60 2.08 1.65
CA LYS A 151 -3.58 1.41 0.81
C LYS A 151 -2.71 2.38 0.02
N SER A 152 -3.13 3.64 -0.11
CA SER A 152 -2.37 4.69 -0.80
C SER A 152 -2.58 6.05 -0.14
N ILE A 153 -1.66 6.99 -0.39
CA ILE A 153 -1.72 8.33 0.17
C ILE A 153 -2.59 9.24 -0.72
N PRO A 154 -3.59 9.96 -0.18
CA PRO A 154 -4.50 10.78 -0.97
C PRO A 154 -3.90 12.15 -1.36
N LEU A 155 -2.70 12.21 -1.96
CA LEU A 155 -2.05 13.47 -2.33
C LEU A 155 -2.49 14.03 -3.69
N GLU A 156 -2.94 13.18 -4.63
CA GLU A 156 -3.16 13.60 -6.03
C GLU A 156 -4.17 14.75 -6.15
N LYS A 157 -5.22 14.71 -5.32
CA LYS A 157 -6.31 15.70 -5.33
C LYS A 157 -6.25 16.69 -4.17
N LEU A 158 -5.28 16.55 -3.26
CA LEU A 158 -5.16 17.41 -2.07
C LEU A 158 -4.28 18.62 -2.39
N ASP A 159 -4.65 19.80 -1.88
CA ASP A 159 -3.81 20.97 -2.00
C ASP A 159 -2.68 20.88 -0.98
N ILE A 160 -1.61 20.21 -1.38
CA ILE A 160 -0.50 19.95 -0.48
C ILE A 160 0.17 21.24 -0.02
N TYR A 161 0.16 22.35 -0.78
CA TYR A 161 0.97 23.54 -0.48
C TYR A 161 0.70 24.17 0.89
N HIS A 162 -0.52 24.04 1.41
CA HIS A 162 -0.92 24.58 2.71
C HIS A 162 -0.87 23.55 3.86
N LEU A 163 -0.72 22.25 3.54
CA LEU A 163 -0.80 21.18 4.52
C LEU A 163 0.49 21.04 5.33
N HIS A 164 0.45 21.25 6.64
CA HIS A 164 1.61 21.12 7.53
C HIS A 164 1.75 19.73 8.13
N ASP A 165 0.65 19.09 8.51
CA ASP A 165 0.66 17.78 9.16
C ASP A 165 -0.28 16.81 8.43
N LEU A 166 0.26 15.66 8.03
CA LEU A 166 -0.48 14.54 7.47
C LEU A 166 -0.23 13.28 8.31
N VAL A 167 -1.24 12.85 9.04
CA VAL A 167 -1.14 11.69 9.94
C VAL A 167 -1.77 10.46 9.27
N LEU A 168 -0.94 9.48 8.93
CA LEU A 168 -1.34 8.22 8.26
C LEU A 168 -0.94 6.99 9.09
N VAL A 169 -0.72 7.19 10.38
CA VAL A 169 -0.32 6.14 11.32
C VAL A 169 -1.35 5.01 11.34
N ASN A 170 -0.92 3.76 11.45
CA ASN A 170 -1.81 2.61 11.56
C ASN A 170 -2.78 2.49 10.36
N ASN A 171 -2.23 2.38 9.15
CA ASN A 171 -2.98 2.11 7.94
C ASN A 171 -2.42 0.86 7.25
N SER A 172 -2.86 0.59 6.01
CA SER A 172 -2.42 -0.57 5.21
C SER A 172 -1.47 -0.15 4.07
N LEU A 173 -0.60 0.84 4.31
CA LEU A 173 0.36 1.29 3.31
C LEU A 173 1.52 0.30 3.18
N GLU A 174 1.58 -0.41 2.05
CA GLU A 174 2.66 -1.35 1.76
C GLU A 174 3.86 -0.68 1.07
N LYS A 175 3.63 0.44 0.37
CA LYS A 175 4.65 1.25 -0.31
C LYS A 175 4.17 2.69 -0.47
N ILE A 176 5.08 3.60 -0.80
CA ILE A 176 4.76 4.96 -1.22
C ILE A 176 5.21 5.14 -2.67
N GLU A 177 4.27 5.45 -3.55
CA GLU A 177 4.55 5.60 -4.98
C GLU A 177 5.48 6.80 -5.26
N ARG A 178 6.26 6.71 -6.33
CA ARG A 178 7.27 7.73 -6.68
C ARG A 178 6.65 9.12 -6.91
N GLU A 179 5.42 9.17 -7.40
CA GLU A 179 4.65 10.38 -7.63
C GLU A 179 4.32 11.09 -6.31
N ASN A 180 3.99 10.32 -5.27
CA ASN A 180 3.76 10.85 -3.93
C ASN A 180 5.07 11.37 -3.33
N ILE A 181 6.17 10.62 -3.44
CA ILE A 181 7.50 11.06 -2.98
C ILE A 181 7.92 12.36 -3.67
N SER A 182 7.73 12.46 -4.99
CA SER A 182 8.00 13.67 -5.77
C SER A 182 7.19 14.86 -5.27
N SER A 183 5.92 14.62 -4.91
CA SER A 183 5.04 15.64 -4.31
C SER A 183 5.52 16.08 -2.93
N LEU A 184 5.97 15.14 -2.09
CA LEU A 184 6.53 15.45 -0.78
C LEU A 184 7.83 16.28 -0.88
N TYR A 185 8.71 15.99 -1.85
CA TYR A 185 9.90 16.79 -2.09
C TYR A 185 9.60 18.24 -2.50
N ARG A 186 8.52 18.47 -3.27
CA ARG A 186 8.08 19.83 -3.63
C ARG A 186 7.70 20.64 -2.40
N GLN A 187 7.24 20.00 -1.34
CA GLN A 187 6.70 20.67 -0.16
C GLN A 187 7.55 20.41 1.09
N LYS A 188 8.68 21.10 1.21
CA LYS A 188 9.68 20.86 2.27
C LYS A 188 9.19 21.02 3.72
N ARG A 189 8.02 21.62 3.95
CA ARG A 189 7.49 21.93 5.29
C ARG A 189 6.45 20.95 5.82
N ILE A 190 5.96 20.03 5.00
CA ILE A 190 4.99 19.03 5.45
C ILE A 190 5.66 18.01 6.39
N ARG A 191 4.96 17.65 7.45
CA ARG A 191 5.27 16.53 8.33
C ARG A 191 4.31 15.40 8.04
N VAL A 192 4.84 14.23 7.74
CA VAL A 192 4.07 13.03 7.41
C VAL A 192 4.38 11.95 8.44
N TYR A 193 3.34 11.44 9.10
CA TYR A 193 3.46 10.39 10.11
C TYR A 193 3.01 9.06 9.51
N LEU A 194 3.90 8.07 9.50
CA LEU A 194 3.74 6.83 8.72
C LEU A 194 3.95 5.55 9.53
N SER A 195 4.24 5.65 10.83
CA SER A 195 4.45 4.48 11.69
C SER A 195 3.23 3.55 11.70
N LEU A 196 3.45 2.28 12.06
CA LEU A 196 2.42 1.24 12.09
C LEU A 196 1.77 0.96 10.72
N ASN A 197 2.51 1.08 9.62
CA ASN A 197 2.08 0.64 8.29
C ASN A 197 2.91 -0.59 7.84
N PRO A 198 2.32 -1.51 7.06
CA PRO A 198 2.96 -2.77 6.68
C PRO A 198 3.90 -2.62 5.47
N PHE A 199 4.95 -1.78 5.58
CA PHE A 199 5.84 -1.51 4.45
C PHE A 199 6.60 -2.75 3.96
N ARG A 200 6.65 -2.94 2.63
CA ARG A 200 7.46 -3.96 1.94
C ARG A 200 8.87 -3.44 1.73
N CYS A 201 9.83 -3.96 2.48
CA CYS A 201 11.25 -3.65 2.40
C CYS A 201 12.00 -4.51 1.36
N ASN A 202 11.47 -4.48 0.15
CA ASN A 202 12.13 -4.96 -1.06
C ASN A 202 12.61 -3.74 -1.87
N CYS A 203 12.90 -3.95 -3.15
CA CYS A 203 13.41 -2.88 -3.99
C CYS A 203 12.35 -1.85 -4.44
N ASP A 204 11.05 -2.11 -4.25
CA ASP A 204 9.99 -1.10 -4.42
C ASP A 204 10.08 0.01 -3.36
N LEU A 205 10.75 -0.25 -2.22
CA LEU A 205 10.94 0.72 -1.14
C LEU A 205 11.98 1.80 -1.48
N GLU A 206 12.80 1.62 -2.52
CA GLU A 206 14.00 2.42 -2.79
C GLU A 206 13.76 3.94 -2.69
N ALA A 207 12.76 4.45 -3.42
CA ALA A 207 12.44 5.87 -3.44
C ALA A 207 12.02 6.41 -2.07
N PHE A 208 11.25 5.62 -1.32
CA PHE A 208 10.81 5.98 0.03
C PHE A 208 11.96 5.91 1.04
N TYR A 209 12.82 4.89 0.94
CA TYR A 209 14.02 4.75 1.76
C TYR A 209 14.93 5.98 1.62
N TYR A 210 15.23 6.41 0.40
CA TYR A 210 16.06 7.61 0.19
C TYR A 210 15.36 8.89 0.65
N TRP A 211 14.03 8.99 0.49
CA TRP A 211 13.28 10.13 1.03
C TRP A 211 13.35 10.20 2.56
N LEU A 212 13.26 9.07 3.28
CA LEU A 212 13.44 9.03 4.73
C LEU A 212 14.85 9.45 5.16
N LYS A 213 15.89 9.04 4.43
CA LYS A 213 17.28 9.39 4.74
C LYS A 213 17.60 10.86 4.45
N ASN A 214 17.03 11.42 3.39
CA ASN A 214 17.37 12.76 2.90
C ASN A 214 16.41 13.86 3.37
N SER A 215 15.34 13.51 4.09
CA SER A 215 14.35 14.47 4.58
C SER A 215 14.11 14.34 6.08
N SER A 216 13.76 15.46 6.71
CA SER A 216 13.25 15.51 8.10
C SER A 216 11.72 15.60 8.13
N GLN A 217 11.07 15.28 7.01
CA GLN A 217 9.62 15.41 6.83
C GLN A 217 8.83 14.29 7.51
N CYS A 218 9.49 13.23 7.98
CA CYS A 218 8.85 12.12 8.70
C CYS A 218 9.32 12.07 10.16
N PRO A 219 8.61 12.71 11.11
CA PRO A 219 9.04 12.77 12.50
C PRO A 219 9.06 11.41 13.20
N ASP A 220 8.29 10.43 12.71
CA ASP A 220 8.20 9.09 13.27
C ASP A 220 8.97 8.04 12.44
N ALA A 221 9.90 8.45 11.59
CA ALA A 221 10.73 7.59 10.75
C ALA A 221 11.39 6.43 11.52
N ALA A 222 11.90 6.71 12.73
CA ALA A 222 12.55 5.72 13.59
C ALA A 222 11.60 4.58 14.06
N ARG A 223 10.29 4.79 13.97
CA ARG A 223 9.25 3.81 14.34
C ARG A 223 8.68 3.06 13.13
N ILE A 224 9.20 3.30 11.93
CA ILE A 224 8.78 2.62 10.72
C ILE A 224 9.52 1.28 10.62
N LEU A 225 8.75 0.20 10.60
CA LEU A 225 9.24 -1.18 10.56
C LEU A 225 8.88 -1.83 9.24
N CYS A 226 9.72 -2.75 8.80
CA CYS A 226 9.44 -3.63 7.68
C CYS A 226 8.41 -4.69 8.07
N SER A 227 7.40 -4.91 7.23
CA SER A 227 6.45 -6.01 7.37
C SER A 227 6.83 -7.20 6.50
N GLU A 228 7.30 -6.90 5.29
CA GLU A 228 7.75 -7.86 4.30
C GLU A 228 9.14 -7.46 3.77
N PRO A 229 9.92 -8.38 3.18
CA PRO A 229 9.74 -9.84 3.24
C PRO A 229 9.93 -10.39 4.67
N GLU A 230 9.56 -11.66 4.91
CA GLU A 230 9.71 -12.30 6.23
C GLU A 230 11.12 -12.19 6.83
N SER A 231 12.15 -12.25 5.98
CA SER A 231 13.56 -12.11 6.40
C SER A 231 13.91 -10.75 6.99
N LYS A 232 13.12 -9.72 6.70
CA LYS A 232 13.32 -8.34 7.19
C LYS A 232 12.21 -7.88 8.14
N ARG A 233 11.23 -8.73 8.44
CA ARG A 233 10.09 -8.35 9.28
C ARG A 233 10.53 -7.83 10.65
N GLY A 234 9.98 -6.69 11.06
CA GLY A 234 10.30 -6.02 12.33
C GLY A 234 11.59 -5.20 12.32
N ILE A 235 12.39 -5.22 11.25
CA ILE A 235 13.58 -4.38 11.14
C ILE A 235 13.14 -2.91 10.90
N PRO A 236 13.67 -1.93 11.66
CA PRO A 236 13.44 -0.52 11.36
C PRO A 236 14.01 -0.13 10.00
N VAL A 237 13.22 0.59 9.19
CA VAL A 237 13.64 1.02 7.84
C VAL A 237 14.92 1.87 7.88
N GLU A 238 15.12 2.66 8.94
CA GLU A 238 16.33 3.45 9.13
C GLU A 238 17.61 2.60 9.27
N LYS A 239 17.49 1.34 9.71
CA LYS A 239 18.62 0.41 9.85
C LYS A 239 18.98 -0.34 8.58
N LEU A 240 18.17 -0.24 7.52
CA LEU A 240 18.47 -0.85 6.23
C LEU A 240 19.70 -0.21 5.59
N ARG A 241 20.41 -1.00 4.77
CA ARG A 241 21.49 -0.53 3.89
C ARG A 241 20.95 -0.34 2.47
N GLY A 242 21.68 0.39 1.63
CA GLY A 242 21.29 0.59 0.22
C GLY A 242 21.13 -0.73 -0.54
N GLU A 243 21.99 -1.71 -0.28
CA GLU A 243 21.93 -3.07 -0.84
C GLU A 243 20.62 -3.80 -0.50
N ASP A 244 19.98 -3.47 0.63
CA ASP A 244 18.74 -4.10 1.04
C ASP A 244 17.52 -3.65 0.21
N VAL A 245 17.66 -2.57 -0.57
CA VAL A 245 16.59 -1.97 -1.39
C VAL A 245 17.00 -1.80 -2.86
N ASP A 246 18.14 -2.36 -3.29
CA ASP A 246 18.65 -2.24 -4.66
C ASP A 246 18.10 -3.35 -5.57
N CYS A 247 17.40 -2.99 -6.65
CA CYS A 247 16.89 -3.96 -7.64
C CYS A 247 17.98 -4.45 -8.62
N MET A 248 19.17 -3.85 -8.64
CA MET A 248 20.16 -4.14 -9.69
C MET A 248 20.90 -5.47 -9.49
N ASN A 249 20.93 -6.00 -8.27
CA ASN A 249 21.63 -7.26 -7.96
C ASN A 249 20.88 -8.51 -8.45
N GLU A 250 19.55 -8.50 -8.50
CA GLU A 250 18.77 -9.64 -9.03
C GLU A 250 18.97 -9.84 -10.54
N ASN A 251 19.26 -8.75 -11.27
CA ASN A 251 19.48 -8.82 -12.72
C ASN A 251 20.82 -9.47 -13.10
N LEU A 252 21.83 -9.46 -12.22
CA LEU A 252 23.14 -10.05 -12.54
C LEU A 252 23.07 -11.59 -12.65
N GLU A 253 22.31 -12.24 -11.76
CA GLU A 253 22.14 -13.69 -11.80
C GLU A 253 21.34 -14.11 -13.04
N ALA A 254 20.25 -13.40 -13.34
CA ALA A 254 19.44 -13.67 -14.53
C ALA A 254 20.24 -13.50 -15.83
N VAL A 255 21.05 -12.44 -15.94
CA VAL A 255 21.93 -12.21 -17.11
C VAL A 255 22.99 -13.29 -17.24
N SER A 256 23.55 -13.79 -16.12
CA SER A 256 24.54 -14.87 -16.10
C SER A 256 23.97 -16.20 -16.67
N TYR A 257 22.77 -16.60 -16.25
CA TYR A 257 22.15 -17.84 -16.74
C TYR A 257 21.74 -17.77 -18.21
N VAL A 258 21.27 -16.62 -18.68
CA VAL A 258 20.93 -16.41 -20.09
C VAL A 258 22.19 -16.56 -20.97
N LEU A 259 23.32 -15.97 -20.56
CA LEU A 259 24.59 -16.11 -21.26
C LEU A 259 25.08 -17.56 -21.28
N LEU A 260 24.99 -18.27 -20.14
CA LEU A 260 25.33 -19.70 -20.07
C LEU A 260 24.49 -20.53 -21.05
N GLY A 261 23.17 -20.28 -21.10
CA GLY A 261 22.25 -20.96 -22.02
C GLY A 261 22.59 -20.73 -23.50
N ILE A 262 22.95 -19.49 -23.86
CA ILE A 262 23.37 -19.15 -25.24
C ILE A 262 24.68 -19.88 -25.59
N VAL A 263 25.66 -19.90 -24.69
CA VAL A 263 26.94 -20.59 -24.91
C VAL A 263 26.74 -22.10 -25.06
N SER A 264 25.94 -22.72 -24.18
CA SER A 264 25.61 -24.15 -24.29
C SER A 264 24.89 -24.50 -25.59
N ALA A 265 23.96 -23.64 -26.05
CA ALA A 265 23.27 -23.85 -27.32
C ALA A 265 24.23 -23.76 -28.52
N LEU A 266 25.15 -22.78 -28.53
CA LEU A 266 26.15 -22.65 -29.59
C LEU A 266 27.09 -23.86 -29.65
N ILE A 267 27.55 -24.35 -28.49
CA ILE A 267 28.35 -25.58 -28.41
C ILE A 267 27.56 -26.77 -28.99
N GLY A 268 26.28 -26.90 -28.64
CA GLY A 268 25.40 -27.94 -29.17
C GLY A 268 25.25 -27.87 -30.69
N VAL A 269 25.05 -26.67 -31.26
CA VAL A 269 24.95 -26.47 -32.71
C VAL A 269 26.25 -26.83 -33.43
N VAL A 270 27.39 -26.40 -32.90
CA VAL A 270 28.71 -26.74 -33.46
C VAL A 270 28.94 -28.26 -33.41
N PHE A 271 28.62 -28.90 -32.30
CA PHE A 271 28.74 -30.35 -32.15
C PHE A 271 27.85 -31.11 -33.16
N LEU A 272 26.58 -30.71 -33.30
CA LEU A 272 25.67 -31.28 -34.29
C LEU A 272 26.16 -31.06 -35.72
N MET A 273 26.72 -29.88 -36.02
CA MET A 273 27.31 -29.58 -37.33
C MET A 273 28.50 -30.48 -37.63
N VAL A 274 29.40 -30.71 -36.67
CA VAL A 274 30.54 -31.63 -36.81
C VAL A 274 30.06 -33.06 -37.07
N LEU A 275 29.06 -33.54 -36.32
CA LEU A 275 28.45 -34.85 -36.55
C LEU A 275 27.80 -34.94 -37.94
N TYR A 276 27.12 -33.88 -38.37
CA TYR A 276 26.46 -33.82 -39.66
C TYR A 276 27.46 -33.86 -40.82
N LEU A 277 28.52 -33.05 -40.75
CA LEU A 277 29.57 -33.02 -41.78
C LEU A 277 30.30 -34.37 -41.86
N ASN A 278 30.54 -35.02 -40.73
CA ASN A 278 31.21 -36.32 -40.66
C ASN A 278 30.27 -37.53 -40.77
N ARG A 279 28.96 -37.35 -40.99
CA ARG A 279 27.95 -38.43 -40.93
C ARG A 279 28.27 -39.62 -41.83
N ARG A 280 28.86 -39.38 -43.01
CA ARG A 280 29.24 -40.44 -43.96
C ARG A 280 30.48 -41.20 -43.49
N GLY A 281 31.46 -40.50 -42.93
CA GLY A 281 32.67 -41.09 -42.37
C GLY A 281 32.35 -41.92 -41.13
N ILE A 282 31.54 -41.39 -40.22
CA ILE A 282 31.05 -42.09 -39.03
C ILE A 282 30.28 -43.35 -39.42
N LYS A 283 29.38 -43.26 -40.42
CA LYS A 283 28.63 -44.43 -40.91
C LYS A 283 29.53 -45.52 -41.49
N ARG A 284 30.57 -45.15 -42.26
CA ARG A 284 31.56 -46.12 -42.76
C ARG A 284 32.36 -46.75 -41.64
N TRP A 285 32.85 -45.93 -40.70
CA TRP A 285 33.61 -46.40 -39.54
C TRP A 285 32.80 -47.37 -38.68
N LEU A 286 31.53 -47.06 -38.42
CA LEU A 286 30.61 -47.92 -37.67
C LEU A 286 30.38 -49.27 -38.36
N ASN A 287 30.23 -49.27 -39.69
CA ASN A 287 30.09 -50.48 -40.48
C ASN A 287 31.36 -51.33 -40.45
N ASN A 288 32.54 -50.72 -40.63
CA ASN A 288 33.82 -51.43 -40.58
C ASN A 288 34.08 -52.07 -39.20
N ILE A 289 33.71 -51.38 -38.12
CA ILE A 289 33.81 -51.94 -36.76
C ILE A 289 32.85 -53.12 -36.59
N ARG A 290 31.62 -52.99 -37.07
CA ARG A 290 30.64 -54.07 -37.00
C ARG A 290 31.14 -55.31 -37.74
N GLU A 291 31.74 -55.12 -38.92
CA GLU A 291 32.35 -56.19 -39.70
C GLU A 291 33.54 -56.81 -38.96
N ALA A 292 34.47 -55.99 -38.44
CA ALA A 292 35.61 -56.49 -37.66
C ALA A 292 35.19 -57.27 -36.39
N CYS A 293 34.17 -56.80 -35.66
CA CYS A 293 33.61 -57.53 -34.53
C CYS A 293 32.95 -58.84 -34.95
N ARG A 294 32.26 -58.85 -36.10
CA ARG A 294 31.61 -60.06 -36.64
C ARG A 294 32.65 -61.11 -36.99
N ASP A 295 33.70 -60.73 -37.71
CA ASP A 295 34.78 -61.63 -38.10
C ASP A 295 35.47 -62.23 -36.86
N GLN A 296 35.75 -61.40 -35.86
CA GLN A 296 36.35 -61.86 -34.61
C GLN A 296 35.43 -62.85 -33.87
N MET A 297 34.13 -62.58 -33.82
CA MET A 297 33.14 -63.47 -33.21
C MET A 297 33.01 -64.81 -33.96
N GLU A 298 33.03 -64.80 -35.30
CA GLU A 298 32.99 -66.02 -36.13
C GLU A 298 34.25 -66.89 -35.90
N VAL A 299 35.43 -66.29 -35.76
CA VAL A 299 36.66 -67.00 -35.41
C VAL A 299 36.59 -67.62 -34.01
N TYR A 300 36.05 -66.90 -33.02
CA TYR A 300 35.83 -67.45 -31.69
C TYR A 300 34.85 -68.61 -31.71
N HIS A 301 33.76 -68.50 -32.49
CA HIS A 301 32.77 -69.57 -32.64
C HIS A 301 33.38 -70.83 -33.26
N TYR A 302 34.17 -70.69 -34.32
CA TYR A 302 34.83 -71.81 -34.99
C TYR A 302 35.82 -72.53 -34.06
N ARG A 303 36.64 -71.78 -33.30
CA ARG A 303 37.55 -72.38 -32.30
C ARG A 303 36.78 -73.11 -31.20
N TYR A 304 35.70 -72.50 -30.71
CA TYR A 304 34.87 -73.13 -29.69
C TYR A 304 34.27 -74.45 -30.19
N GLU A 305 33.71 -74.50 -31.41
CA GLU A 305 33.21 -75.75 -32.01
C GLU A 305 34.30 -76.82 -32.14
N GLN A 306 35.52 -76.43 -32.52
CA GLN A 306 36.65 -77.34 -32.69
C GLN A 306 37.16 -77.92 -31.36
N ASP A 307 37.27 -77.08 -30.32
CA ASP A 307 37.67 -77.50 -28.97
C ASP A 307 36.57 -78.30 -28.24
N SER A 308 35.31 -78.11 -28.63
CA SER A 308 34.15 -78.79 -28.06
C SER A 308 33.86 -80.15 -28.70
N ASP A 309 34.54 -80.54 -29.77
CA ASP A 309 34.29 -81.82 -30.46
C ASP A 309 34.83 -82.99 -29.60
N PRO A 310 33.94 -83.83 -29.01
CA PRO A 310 34.34 -84.92 -28.13
C PRO A 310 35.16 -86.01 -28.83
N ARG A 311 35.27 -86.00 -30.17
CA ARG A 311 36.08 -86.95 -30.94
C ARG A 311 37.58 -86.67 -30.85
N LEU A 312 38.00 -85.43 -30.58
CA LEU A 312 39.41 -85.03 -30.45
C LEU A 312 39.97 -85.23 -29.04
N ALA A 313 39.12 -85.32 -28.02
CA ALA A 313 39.54 -85.52 -26.63
C ALA A 313 40.12 -86.92 -26.33
N SER A 314 39.98 -87.88 -27.24
CA SER A 314 40.43 -89.27 -27.06
C SER A 314 41.85 -89.56 -27.56
N VAL A 315 42.58 -88.56 -28.10
CA VAL A 315 43.94 -88.74 -28.65
C VAL A 315 45.04 -88.26 -27.70
N ALA A 316 44.69 -87.71 -26.53
CA ALA A 316 45.66 -87.26 -25.53
C ALA A 316 45.74 -88.22 -24.32
N VAL A 317 46.41 -89.36 -24.51
CA VAL A 317 47.04 -90.17 -23.44
C VAL A 317 48.43 -90.59 -23.92
#